data_AF-W2NVS4-F1
#
_entry.id   AF-W2NVS4-F1
#
_cell.length_a   1.000
_cell.length_b   1.000
_cell.length_c   1.000
_cell.angle_alpha   90.00
_cell.angle_beta   90.00
_cell.angle_gamma   90.00
#
_symmetry.space_group_name_H-M   'P 1'
#
loop_
_entity.id
_entity.type
_entity.pdbx_description
1 polymer ?
#
loop_
_entity_poly.entity_id
_entity_poly.type
_entity_poly.pdbx_seq_one_letter_code
_entity_poly.pdbx_strand_id
1 'polypeptide(L)'
;MAAPAPSSKWTVAAPLDSRKRTIRPPTSDSYEDWTLDQLKLECTARKLNVVKNTRKQDRVDLLKAWDSNKEAVQALVVRQRKRSKGVSEEEERRSAGCMFRLIN
;
A
#
# COMPACT_ATOMS: atom_id res chain seq x y z
N MET A 1 17.78 -46.01 -38.03
CA MET A 1 18.17 -45.28 -36.81
C MET A 1 17.68 -43.85 -36.93
N ALA A 2 16.71 -43.44 -36.12
CA ALA A 2 16.13 -42.09 -36.16
C ALA A 2 16.94 -41.13 -35.27
N ALA A 3 17.36 -39.99 -35.81
CA ALA A 3 18.06 -38.94 -35.08
C ALA A 3 17.06 -37.97 -34.40
N PRO A 4 17.38 -37.41 -33.21
CA PRO A 4 16.43 -36.70 -32.36
C PRO A 4 16.02 -35.34 -32.92
N ALA A 5 14.73 -35.01 -32.80
CA ALA A 5 14.14 -33.74 -33.20
C ALA A 5 14.73 -32.55 -32.41
N PRO A 6 14.95 -31.38 -33.04
CA PRO A 6 15.35 -30.18 -32.32
C PRO A 6 14.18 -29.66 -31.48
N SER A 7 14.22 -29.91 -30.17
CA SER A 7 13.33 -29.30 -29.19
C SER A 7 13.59 -27.78 -29.18
N SER A 8 12.65 -26.99 -29.70
CA SER A 8 12.66 -25.54 -29.56
C SER A 8 12.44 -25.17 -28.10
N LYS A 9 13.52 -25.04 -27.35
CA LYS A 9 13.53 -24.36 -26.06
C LYS A 9 13.59 -22.87 -26.35
N TRP A 10 12.42 -22.21 -26.33
CA TRP A 10 12.33 -20.77 -26.46
C TRP A 10 12.85 -20.16 -25.15
N THR A 11 14.15 -19.94 -25.05
CA THR A 11 14.73 -19.15 -23.97
C THR A 11 14.33 -17.71 -24.23
N VAL A 12 13.33 -17.22 -23.49
CA VAL A 12 13.03 -15.79 -23.43
C VAL A 12 14.17 -15.14 -22.66
N ALA A 13 15.24 -14.77 -23.38
CA ALA A 13 16.20 -13.80 -22.89
C ALA A 13 15.50 -12.44 -22.91
N ALA A 14 14.67 -12.17 -21.89
CA ALA A 14 14.22 -10.81 -21.64
C ALA A 14 15.48 -10.00 -21.33
N PRO A 15 15.87 -9.04 -22.19
CA PRO A 15 16.92 -8.11 -21.81
C PRO A 15 16.44 -7.45 -20.51
N LEU A 16 17.28 -7.46 -19.48
CA LEU A 16 17.09 -6.62 -18.31
C LEU A 16 16.85 -5.21 -18.83
N ASP A 17 15.60 -4.79 -18.74
CA ASP A 17 14.98 -3.69 -19.46
C ASP A 17 15.86 -2.43 -19.43
N SER A 18 16.65 -2.22 -20.49
CA SER A 18 17.47 -1.04 -20.70
C SER A 18 16.63 0.24 -20.85
N ARG A 19 15.30 0.09 -20.85
CA ARG A 19 14.31 1.16 -20.84
C ARG A 19 13.94 1.65 -19.45
N LYS A 20 14.49 1.07 -18.37
CA LYS A 20 14.42 1.65 -17.03
C LYS A 20 15.26 2.92 -17.01
N ARG A 21 14.68 3.99 -17.56
CA ARG A 21 15.12 5.37 -17.36
C ARG A 21 15.36 5.50 -15.87
N THR A 22 16.62 5.69 -15.45
CA THR A 22 16.97 5.82 -14.04
C THR A 22 16.31 7.10 -13.53
N ILE A 23 15.08 6.97 -13.02
CA ILE A 23 14.36 8.07 -12.42
C ILE A 23 15.14 8.40 -11.15
N ARG A 24 15.70 9.62 -11.10
CA ARG A 24 16.44 10.07 -9.92
C ARG A 24 15.51 10.05 -8.70
N PRO A 25 16.01 9.70 -7.52
CA PRO A 25 15.22 9.81 -6.31
C PRO A 25 14.75 11.27 -6.12
N PRO A 26 13.53 11.48 -5.62
CA PRO A 26 13.06 12.82 -5.31
C PRO A 26 13.92 13.45 -4.20
N THR A 27 14.16 14.76 -4.31
CA THR A 27 14.99 15.55 -3.38
C THR A 27 14.17 16.33 -2.36
N SER A 28 12.85 16.32 -2.50
CA SER A 28 11.87 17.06 -1.67
C SER A 28 10.75 16.11 -1.28
N ASP A 29 10.14 16.35 -0.12
CA ASP A 29 8.95 15.61 0.32
C ASP A 29 7.66 16.15 -0.34
N SER A 30 7.70 17.34 -0.97
CA SER A 30 6.54 17.90 -1.67
C SER A 30 6.40 17.31 -3.08
N TYR A 31 5.25 16.70 -3.38
CA TYR A 31 4.96 16.15 -4.71
C TYR A 31 4.96 17.19 -5.84
N GLU A 32 4.78 18.47 -5.51
CA GLU A 32 4.82 19.61 -6.41
C GLU A 32 6.17 19.73 -7.11
N ASP A 33 7.24 19.46 -6.38
CA ASP A 33 8.62 19.53 -6.86
C ASP A 33 8.99 18.30 -7.71
N TRP A 34 8.18 17.25 -7.66
CA TRP A 34 8.48 16.00 -8.34
C TRP A 34 8.23 16.12 -9.84
N THR A 35 9.05 15.39 -10.60
CA THR A 35 8.86 15.21 -12.03
C THR A 35 7.65 14.31 -12.31
N LEU A 36 7.05 14.45 -13.49
CA LEU A 36 5.90 13.64 -13.88
C LEU A 36 6.23 12.12 -13.92
N ASP A 37 7.47 11.77 -14.26
CA ASP A 37 7.93 10.38 -14.23
C ASP A 37 8.02 9.83 -12.80
N GLN A 38 8.52 10.61 -11.84
CA GLN A 38 8.51 10.25 -10.41
C GLN A 38 7.08 10.06 -9.89
N LEU A 39 6.17 10.98 -10.22
CA LEU A 39 4.77 10.87 -9.81
C LEU A 39 4.08 9.63 -10.40
N LYS A 40 4.37 9.30 -11.67
CA LYS A 40 3.86 8.07 -12.31
C LYS A 40 4.40 6.81 -11.64
N LEU A 41 5.69 6.80 -11.32
CA LEU A 41 6.32 5.70 -10.62
C LEU A 41 5.68 5.50 -9.24
N GLU A 42 5.50 6.59 -8.48
CA GLU A 42 4.90 6.57 -7.15
C GLU A 42 3.43 6.10 -7.18
N CYS A 43 2.64 6.61 -8.12
CA CYS A 43 1.27 6.14 -8.33
C CYS A 43 1.23 4.62 -8.60
N THR A 44 2.18 4.11 -9.38
CA THR A 44 2.29 2.68 -9.70
C THR A 44 2.73 1.87 -8.48
N ALA A 45 3.71 2.37 -7.71
CA ALA A 45 4.19 1.75 -6.49
C ALA A 45 3.07 1.61 -5.44
N ARG A 46 2.20 2.63 -5.34
CA ARG A 46 1.01 2.64 -4.48
C ARG A 46 -0.20 1.91 -5.06
N LYS A 47 -0.06 1.33 -6.26
CA LYS A 47 -1.14 0.62 -6.98
C LYS A 47 -2.40 1.47 -7.18
N LEU A 48 -2.23 2.78 -7.39
CA LEU A 48 -3.32 3.70 -7.70
C LEU A 48 -3.79 3.48 -9.15
N ASN A 49 -5.11 3.38 -9.33
CA ASN A 49 -5.71 3.28 -10.66
C ASN A 49 -5.83 4.68 -11.29
N VAL A 50 -4.72 5.18 -11.84
CA VAL A 50 -4.66 6.51 -12.47
C VAL A 50 -4.91 6.39 -13.97
N VAL A 51 -5.87 7.17 -14.48
CA VAL A 51 -6.23 7.19 -15.90
C VAL A 51 -5.02 7.61 -16.76
N LYS A 52 -4.97 7.11 -17.99
CA LYS A 52 -3.96 7.53 -18.96
C LYS A 52 -4.12 9.04 -19.23
N ASN A 53 -3.01 9.76 -19.36
CA ASN A 53 -2.96 11.21 -19.60
C ASN A 53 -3.51 12.11 -18.47
N THR A 54 -3.69 11.60 -17.25
CA THR A 54 -3.94 12.43 -16.06
C THR A 54 -2.84 13.48 -15.88
N ARG A 55 -3.24 14.73 -15.61
CA ARG A 55 -2.32 15.88 -15.51
C ARG A 55 -1.37 15.72 -14.32
N LYS A 56 -0.27 16.49 -14.33
CA LYS A 56 0.69 16.50 -13.21
C LYS A 56 -0.03 16.85 -11.89
N GLN A 57 -0.83 17.91 -11.89
CA GLN A 57 -1.52 18.38 -10.69
C GLN A 57 -2.50 17.32 -10.15
N ASP A 58 -3.34 16.76 -11.00
CA ASP A 58 -4.27 15.70 -10.61
C ASP A 58 -3.54 14.49 -9.99
N ARG A 59 -2.33 14.13 -10.48
CA ARG A 59 -1.51 13.07 -9.87
C ARG A 59 -1.02 13.44 -8.48
N VAL A 60 -0.63 14.71 -8.28
CA VAL A 60 -0.23 15.23 -6.97
C VAL A 60 -1.40 15.17 -6.00
N ASP A 61 -2.58 15.63 -6.41
CA ASP A 61 -3.79 15.64 -5.58
C ASP A 61 -4.21 14.21 -5.19
N LEU A 62 -4.11 13.26 -6.12
CA LEU A 62 -4.36 11.83 -5.85
C LEU A 62 -3.39 11.25 -4.81
N LEU A 63 -2.09 11.56 -4.91
CA LEU A 63 -1.10 11.09 -3.95
C LEU A 63 -1.34 11.68 -2.56
N LYS A 64 -1.61 12.99 -2.48
CA LYS A 64 -1.95 13.67 -1.23
C LYS A 64 -3.20 13.07 -0.59
N ALA A 65 -4.26 12.88 -1.36
CA ALA A 65 -5.51 12.29 -0.88
C ALA A 65 -5.29 10.86 -0.35
N TRP A 66 -4.44 10.08 -1.02
CA TRP A 66 -4.09 8.73 -0.56
C TRP A 66 -3.33 8.76 0.78
N ASP A 67 -2.36 9.65 0.94
CA ASP A 67 -1.62 9.79 2.20
C ASP A 67 -2.54 10.23 3.34
N SER A 68 -3.37 11.25 3.12
CA SER A 68 -4.34 11.71 4.12
C SER A 68 -5.33 10.60 4.50
N ASN A 69 -5.80 9.80 3.53
CA ASN A 69 -6.68 8.67 3.83
C ASN A 69 -5.97 7.59 4.64
N LYS A 70 -4.73 7.25 4.29
CA LYS A 70 -3.92 6.27 5.03
C LYS A 70 -3.73 6.70 6.47
N GLU A 71 -3.39 7.96 6.71
CA GLU A 71 -3.26 8.51 8.06
C GLU A 71 -4.58 8.45 8.84
N ALA A 72 -5.69 8.85 8.21
CA ALA A 72 -7.01 8.80 8.84
C ALA A 72 -7.42 7.36 9.22
N VAL A 73 -7.17 6.39 8.34
CA VAL A 73 -7.44 4.97 8.60
C VAL A 73 -6.56 4.46 9.74
N GLN A 74 -5.27 4.81 9.77
CA GLN A 74 -4.38 4.43 10.87
C GLN A 74 -4.85 5.02 12.21
N ALA A 75 -5.24 6.29 12.23
CA ALA A 75 -5.77 6.95 13.41
C ALA A 75 -7.08 6.27 13.90
N LEU A 76 -7.95 5.88 12.98
CA LEU A 76 -9.18 5.15 13.30
C LEU A 76 -8.88 3.79 13.94
N VAL A 77 -7.96 3.02 13.37
CA VAL A 77 -7.56 1.71 13.91
C VAL A 77 -6.98 1.85 15.32
N VAL A 78 -6.11 2.83 15.55
CA VAL A 78 -5.56 3.10 16.88
C VAL A 78 -6.68 3.47 17.87
N ARG A 79 -7.63 4.31 17.48
CA ARG A 79 -8.77 4.67 18.31
C ARG A 79 -9.64 3.46 18.66
N GLN A 80 -9.93 2.60 17.68
CA GLN A 80 -10.72 1.39 17.92
C GLN A 80 -10.01 0.44 18.89
N ARG A 81 -8.70 0.21 18.71
CA ARG A 81 -7.91 -0.61 19.65
C ARG A 81 -7.95 -0.05 21.08
N LYS A 82 -7.80 1.26 21.25
CA LYS A 82 -7.91 1.91 22.57
C LYS A 82 -9.30 1.72 23.18
N ARG A 83 -10.37 1.86 22.38
CA ARG A 83 -11.74 1.65 22.83
C ARG A 83 -11.99 0.21 23.25
N SER A 84 -11.56 -0.78 22.45
CA SER A 84 -11.72 -2.20 22.80
C SER A 84 -10.99 -2.56 24.10
N LYS A 85 -9.79 -2.01 24.31
CA LYS A 85 -9.05 -2.20 25.57
C LYS A 85 -9.77 -1.57 26.77
N GLY A 86 -10.26 -0.33 26.62
CA GLY A 86 -11.03 0.34 27.66
C GLY A 86 -12.35 -0.38 27.99
N VAL A 87 -13.05 -0.89 26.98
CA VAL A 87 -14.27 -1.70 27.18
C VAL A 87 -13.95 -3.00 27.92
N SER A 88 -12.87 -3.70 27.54
CA SER A 88 -12.43 -4.92 28.24
C SER A 88 -12.10 -4.66 29.72
N GLU A 89 -11.36 -3.60 30.03
CA GLU A 89 -11.01 -3.24 31.41
C GLU A 89 -12.25 -2.82 32.21
N GLU A 90 -13.20 -2.11 31.59
CA GLU A 90 -14.44 -1.69 32.24
C GLU A 90 -15.41 -2.86 32.46
N GLU A 91 -15.48 -3.80 31.52
CA GLU A 91 -16.26 -5.04 31.63
C GLU A 91 -15.67 -5.97 32.70
N GLU A 92 -14.34 -6.09 32.78
CA GLU A 92 -13.65 -6.82 33.84
C GLU A 92 -13.91 -6.20 35.23
N ARG A 93 -13.88 -4.86 35.33
CA ARG A 93 -14.25 -4.15 36.58
C ARG A 93 -15.73 -4.34 36.95
N ARG A 94 -16.64 -4.35 35.97
CA ARG A 94 -18.07 -4.62 36.19
C ARG A 94 -18.34 -6.07 36.59
N SER A 95 -17.60 -7.01 36.00
CA SER A 95 -17.74 -8.46 36.25
C SER A 95 -17.10 -8.87 37.58
N ALA A 96 -16.04 -8.20 38.03
CA ALA A 96 -15.38 -8.49 39.31
C ALA A 96 -16.27 -8.35 40.55
N GLY A 97 -17.38 -7.61 40.46
CA GLY A 97 -18.41 -7.49 41.52
C GLY A 97 -19.59 -8.46 41.37
N CYS A 98 -19.65 -9.24 40.29
CA CYS A 98 -20.77 -10.11 39.96
C CYS A 98 -20.51 -11.53 40.48
N MET A 99 -21.06 -11.87 41.66
CA MET A 99 -20.87 -13.18 42.31
C MET A 99 -21.70 -14.33 41.71
N PHE A 100 -22.00 -14.34 40.41
CA PHE A 100 -22.54 -15.54 39.76
C PHE A 100 -21.39 -16.50 39.46
N ARG A 101 -20.91 -17.19 40.51
CA ARG A 101 -20.16 -18.43 40.34
C ARG A 101 -21.09 -19.42 39.65
N LEU A 102 -20.77 -19.77 38.41
CA LEU A 102 -21.38 -20.90 37.71
C LEU A 102 -21.22 -22.14 38.59
N ILE A 103 -22.33 -22.59 39.18
CA ILE A 103 -22.47 -23.96 39.67
C ILE A 103 -22.91 -24.77 38.46
N ASN A 104 -21.97 -25.50 37.86
CA ASN A 104 -22.15 -26.90 37.48
C ASN A 104 -20.78 -27.53 37.22
#